data_AF-X1RAR1-F1
#
_entry.id   AF-X1RAR1-F1
#
_cell.length_a   1.000
_cell.length_b   1.000
_cell.length_c   1.000
_cell.angle_alpha   90.00
_cell.angle_beta   90.00
_cell.angle_gamma   90.00
#
_symmetry.space_group_name_H-M   'P 1'
#
loop_
_entity.id
_entity.type
_entity.pdbx_description
1 polymer ?
#
loop_
_entity_poly.entity_id
_entity_poly.type
_entity_poly.pdbx_seq_one_letter_code
_entity_poly.pdbx_strand_id
1 'polypeptide(L)' 'PKQRRRYKGKRIKRGLFRSAHGHLINADVNAAYNILLKSDPKALPKRSVNGVGGYVMYPLRVSIEQL' A
#
# COMPACT_ATOMS: atom_id res chain seq x y z
N PRO A 1 -9.62 -1.75 11.16
CA PRO A 1 -9.49 -0.43 10.47
C PRO A 1 -10.77 0.39 10.65
N LYS A 2 -10.68 1.71 10.91
CA LYS A 2 -11.87 2.55 11.13
C LYS A 2 -12.67 2.71 9.83
N GLN A 3 -13.96 2.40 9.87
CA GLN A 3 -14.86 2.59 8.72
C GLN A 3 -14.88 4.07 8.32
N ARG A 4 -14.62 4.35 7.05
CA ARG A 4 -14.64 5.71 6.52
C ARG A 4 -15.94 5.93 5.77
N ARG A 5 -16.71 6.94 6.18
CA ARG A 5 -17.95 7.37 5.50
C ARG A 5 -17.72 7.88 4.08
N ARG A 6 -16.56 8.50 3.83
CA ARG A 6 -16.17 9.03 2.52
C ARG A 6 -14.87 8.39 2.06
N TYR A 7 -14.87 7.89 0.84
CA TYR A 7 -13.68 7.32 0.21
C TYR A 7 -12.63 8.43 0.01
N LYS A 8 -11.38 8.19 0.44
CA LYS A 8 -10.28 9.15 0.37
C LYS A 8 -9.32 8.78 -0.77
N GLY A 9 -9.67 9.17 -1.99
CA GLY A 9 -8.87 8.97 -3.21
C GLY A 9 -9.76 8.89 -4.45
N LYS A 10 -9.16 8.81 -5.64
CA LYS A 10 -9.90 8.73 -6.91
C LYS A 10 -9.15 7.82 -7.89
N ARG A 11 -9.85 6.85 -8.48
CA ARG A 11 -9.33 6.10 -9.63
C ARG A 11 -9.39 7.01 -10.85
N ILE A 12 -8.25 7.22 -11.51
CA ILE A 12 -8.17 8.04 -12.72
C ILE A 12 -8.56 7.18 -13.93
N LYS A 13 -7.91 6.02 -14.06
CA LYS A 13 -8.16 5.03 -15.12
C LYS A 13 -7.86 3.61 -14.63
N ARG A 14 -8.04 2.58 -15.47
CA ARG A 14 -7.59 1.21 -15.14
C ARG A 14 -6.08 1.21 -14.89
N GLY A 15 -5.65 0.55 -13.82
CA GLY A 15 -4.25 0.51 -13.40
C GLY A 15 -3.70 1.79 -12.75
N LEU A 16 -4.46 2.89 -12.65
CA LEU A 16 -3.97 4.15 -12.06
C LEU A 16 -4.94 4.76 -11.05
N PHE A 17 -4.44 4.94 -9.83
CA PHE A 17 -5.17 5.49 -8.70
C PHE A 17 -4.43 6.68 -8.09
N ARG A 18 -5.17 7.73 -7.73
CA ARG A 18 -4.65 8.88 -6.99
C ARG A 18 -5.11 8.83 -5.54
N SER A 19 -4.16 8.76 -4.61
CA SER A 19 -4.43 8.81 -3.17
C SER A 19 -4.96 10.18 -2.73
N ALA A 20 -5.50 10.26 -1.52
CA ALA A 20 -5.94 11.53 -0.93
C ALA A 20 -4.80 12.57 -0.78
N HIS A 21 -3.55 12.11 -0.70
CA HIS A 21 -2.36 12.96 -0.60
C HIS A 21 -1.77 13.32 -1.98
N GLY A 22 -2.41 12.91 -3.08
CA GLY A 22 -1.96 13.21 -4.44
C GLY A 22 -1.03 12.17 -5.06
N HIS A 23 -0.51 11.21 -4.30
CA HIS A 23 0.35 10.15 -4.86
C HIS A 23 -0.38 9.29 -5.89
N LEU A 24 0.32 8.99 -6.99
CA LEU A 24 -0.10 8.05 -8.01
C LEU A 24 0.41 6.65 -7.65
N ILE A 25 -0.48 5.68 -7.64
CA ILE A 25 -0.18 4.28 -7.36
C ILE A 25 -1.02 3.40 -8.28
N ASN A 26 -0.56 2.19 -8.57
CA ASN A 26 -1.38 1.23 -9.28
C ASN A 26 -2.67 0.92 -8.49
N ALA A 27 -3.81 0.90 -9.19
CA ALA A 27 -5.12 0.71 -8.56
C ALA A 27 -5.26 -0.67 -7.90
N ASP A 28 -4.75 -1.72 -8.52
CA ASP A 28 -4.84 -3.10 -8.03
C ASP A 28 -3.89 -3.32 -6.85
N VAL A 29 -2.70 -2.72 -6.90
CA VAL A 29 -1.74 -2.71 -5.76
C VAL A 29 -2.36 -2.01 -4.55
N ASN A 30 -3.00 -0.85 -4.75
CA ASN A 30 -3.71 -0.16 -3.67
C ASN A 30 -4.88 -0.99 -3.12
N ALA A 31 -5.61 -1.72 -3.97
CA ALA A 31 -6.69 -2.59 -3.55
C ALA A 31 -6.16 -3.77 -2.70
N ALA A 32 -5.14 -4.49 -3.19
CA ALA A 32 -4.51 -5.60 -2.47
C ALA A 32 -3.96 -5.16 -1.11
N TYR A 33 -3.31 -4.00 -1.05
CA TYR A 33 -2.81 -3.40 0.20
C TYR A 33 -3.94 -3.14 1.21
N ASN A 34 -5.07 -2.58 0.75
CA ASN A 34 -6.22 -2.33 1.61
C ASN A 34 -6.94 -3.62 2.06
N ILE A 35 -6.97 -4.67 1.23
CA ILE A 35 -7.51 -5.98 1.61
C ILE A 35 -6.66 -6.58 2.72
N LEU A 36 -5.34 -6.62 2.52
CA LEU A 36 -4.39 -7.14 3.51
C LEU A 36 -4.55 -6.47 4.88
N LEU A 37 -4.63 -5.13 4.91
CA LEU A 37 -4.82 -4.37 6.14
C LEU A 37 -6.21 -4.55 6.79
N LYS A 38 -7.21 -4.95 6.01
CA LYS A 38 -8.54 -5.28 6.54
C LYS A 38 -8.58 -6.68 7.13
N SER A 39 -7.90 -7.65 6.52
CA SER A 39 -7.83 -9.03 7.02
C SER A 39 -6.96 -9.13 8.26
N ASP A 40 -5.79 -8.50 8.26
CA ASP A 40 -4.90 -8.45 9.41
C ASP A 40 -4.23 -7.06 9.51
N PRO A 41 -4.64 -6.22 10.48
CA PRO A 41 -4.03 -4.92 10.70
C PRO A 41 -2.55 -4.97 11.08
N LYS A 42 -2.05 -6.12 11.57
CA LYS A 42 -0.64 -6.35 11.92
C LYS A 42 0.15 -7.01 10.78
N ALA A 43 -0.50 -7.26 9.64
CA ALA A 43 0.11 -7.95 8.50
C ALA A 43 1.39 -7.29 8.02
N LEU A 44 1.50 -5.97 8.15
CA LEU A 44 2.65 -5.16 7.74
C LEU A 44 3.43 -4.69 8.98
N PRO A 45 4.31 -5.54 9.55
CA PRO A 45 5.14 -5.12 10.66
C PRO A 45 6.10 -4.00 10.22
N LYS A 46 6.34 -3.03 11.11
CA LYS A 46 7.45 -2.10 10.92
C LYS A 46 8.73 -2.91 10.85
N ARG A 47 9.53 -2.71 9.80
CA ARG A 47 10.83 -3.35 9.64
C ARG A 47 11.68 -3.04 10.87
N SER A 48 11.98 -4.05 11.67
CA SER A 48 12.90 -3.94 12.80
C SER A 48 14.16 -4.76 12.52
N VAL A 49 15.33 -4.15 12.66
CA VAL A 49 16.61 -4.86 12.56
C VAL A 49 17.02 -5.29 13.97
N ASN A 50 17.42 -6.56 14.13
CA ASN A 50 17.83 -7.19 15.39
C ASN A 50 16.72 -7.46 16.43
N GLY A 51 15.49 -7.82 16.00
CA GLY A 51 14.57 -8.54 16.91
C GLY A 51 13.04 -8.55 16.74
N VAL A 52 12.34 -9.03 15.70
CA VAL A 52 12.44 -9.11 14.24
C VAL A 52 10.97 -9.12 13.76
N GLY A 53 10.46 -7.99 13.27
CA GLY A 53 9.20 -7.89 12.54
C GLY A 53 9.51 -7.56 11.09
N GLY A 54 9.31 -8.53 10.20
CA GLY A 54 9.60 -8.38 8.79
C GLY A 54 9.14 -9.57 7.96
N TYR A 55 8.93 -9.36 6.66
CA TYR A 55 8.66 -10.47 5.74
C TYR A 55 9.96 -11.20 5.39
N VAL A 56 9.86 -12.52 5.15
CA VAL A 56 10.96 -13.35 4.66
C VAL A 56 11.55 -12.80 3.36
N MET A 57 10.70 -12.22 2.51
CA MET A 57 11.10 -11.56 1.27
C MET A 57 10.52 -10.15 1.21
N TYR A 58 11.38 -9.16 0.97
CA TYR A 58 10.97 -7.81 0.63
C TYR A 58 11.07 -7.63 -0.88
N PRO A 59 9.98 -7.30 -1.58
CA PRO A 59 10.06 -7.01 -3.01
C PRO A 59 10.94 -5.77 -3.23
N LEU A 60 11.76 -5.81 -4.27
CA LEU A 60 12.55 -4.67 -4.71
C LEU A 60 11.60 -3.52 -5.08
N ARG A 61 11.76 -2.37 -4.42
CA ARG A 61 11.04 -1.15 -4.81
C ARG A 61 11.78 -0.52 -5.97
N VAL A 62 11.17 -0.53 -7.15
CA VAL A 62 11.74 0.10 -8.35
C VAL A 62 10.96 1.39 -8.62
N SER A 63 11.68 2.51 -8.77
CA SER A 63 11.15 3.77 -9.28
C SER A 63 11.73 4.00 -10.67
N ILE A 64 10.88 4.22 -11.67
CA ILE A 64 11.33 4.43 -13.06
C ILE A 64 11.81 5.88 -13.28
N GLU A 65 11.53 6.80 -12.34
CA GLU A 65 12.01 8.20 -12.41
C GLU A 65 13.53 8.35 -12.15
N GLN A 66 14.26 7.25 -11.95
CA GLN A 66 15.71 7.23 -11.70
C GLN A 66 16.53 6.57 -12.81
N LEU A 67 15.97 6.41 -14.02
CA LEU A 67 16.69 5.98 -15.22
C LEU A 67 16.91 7.16 -16.18
#